data_AF-A0A7C5UH62-F1
#
_entry.id   AF-A0A7C5UH62-F1
#
_cell.length_a   1.000
_cell.length_b   1.000
_cell.length_c   1.000
_cell.angle_alpha   90.00
_cell.angle_beta   90.00
_cell.angle_gamma   90.00
#
_symmetry.space_group_name_H-M   'P 1'
#
loop_
_entity.id
_entity.type
_entity.pdbx_description
1 polymer ?
#
loop_
_entity_poly.entity_id
_entity_poly.type
_entity_poly.pdbx_seq_one_letter_code
_entity_poly.pdbx_strand_id
1 'polypeptide(L)'
;MSKWQIIVAKITALTMLAGGMATGQVVLAENGKSNYRIIIPTDAIPSEHYAAEELQRYLERIGGAKLPIVTDKEPMTENEI
;
A
#
# COMPACT_ATOMS: atom_id res chain seq x y z
N MET A 1 17.30 -52.40 -21.22
CA MET A 1 17.17 -50.98 -20.82
C MET A 1 15.69 -50.69 -20.59
N SER A 2 15.22 -50.85 -19.35
CA SER A 2 13.80 -50.85 -19.01
C SER A 2 13.32 -49.50 -18.49
N LYS A 3 12.02 -49.27 -18.70
CA LYS A 3 11.21 -48.06 -18.61
C LYS A 3 11.07 -47.46 -17.20
N TRP A 4 12.12 -47.48 -16.37
CA TRP A 4 12.11 -46.93 -15.01
C TRP A 4 12.36 -45.41 -14.97
N GLN A 5 13.00 -44.84 -16.01
CA GLN A 5 13.33 -43.41 -16.03
C GLN A 5 12.13 -42.49 -16.31
N ILE A 6 11.01 -43.01 -16.81
CA ILE A 6 9.86 -42.17 -17.22
C ILE A 6 8.90 -41.91 -16.05
N ILE A 7 8.90 -42.74 -14.99
CA ILE A 7 7.98 -42.54 -13.86
C ILE A 7 8.50 -41.45 -12.90
N VAL A 8 9.81 -41.30 -12.74
CA VAL A 8 10.38 -40.27 -11.84
C VAL A 8 10.17 -38.85 -12.41
N ALA A 9 10.11 -38.70 -13.73
CA ALA A 9 10.02 -37.40 -14.39
C ALA A 9 8.61 -36.77 -14.42
N LYS A 10 7.55 -37.51 -14.04
CA LYS A 10 6.16 -36.99 -14.07
C LYS A 10 5.62 -36.49 -12.73
N ILE A 11 6.32 -36.70 -11.62
CA ILE A 11 5.90 -36.22 -10.30
C ILE A 11 6.66 -34.96 -9.87
N THR A 12 7.75 -34.59 -10.55
CA THR A 12 8.53 -33.36 -10.26
C THR A 12 7.94 -32.09 -10.88
N ALA A 13 6.78 -32.17 -11.51
CA ALA A 13 6.06 -31.03 -12.07
C ALA A 13 4.76 -30.73 -11.30
N LEU A 14 4.72 -31.06 -10.01
CA LEU A 14 3.86 -30.32 -9.09
C LEU A 14 4.51 -28.95 -8.94
N THR A 15 4.14 -28.10 -9.90
CA THR A 15 4.26 -26.66 -9.93
C THR A 15 4.06 -26.17 -8.51
N MET A 16 5.18 -25.93 -7.82
CA MET A 16 5.17 -25.31 -6.51
C MET A 16 4.57 -23.94 -6.80
N LEU A 17 3.28 -23.78 -6.51
CA LEU A 17 2.60 -22.50 -6.48
C LEU A 17 3.41 -21.66 -5.49
N ALA A 18 4.42 -20.96 -6.00
CA ALA A 18 4.91 -19.74 -5.41
C ALA A 18 3.82 -18.68 -5.66
N GLY A 19 2.63 -18.92 -5.10
CA GLY A 19 1.75 -17.84 -4.69
C GLY A 19 2.50 -17.17 -3.56
N GLY A 20 3.45 -16.29 -3.91
CA GLY A 20 3.96 -15.31 -2.98
C GLY A 20 2.72 -14.63 -2.44
N MET A 21 2.44 -14.81 -1.16
CA MET A 21 1.43 -14.02 -0.49
C MET A 21 1.88 -12.59 -0.70
N ALA A 22 1.22 -11.86 -1.61
CA ALA A 22 1.38 -10.43 -1.70
C ALA A 22 0.88 -9.91 -0.35
N THR A 23 1.79 -9.82 0.62
CA THR A 23 1.57 -9.01 1.80
C THR A 23 1.29 -7.64 1.22
N GLY A 24 0.05 -7.17 1.32
CA GLY A 24 -0.38 -5.88 0.80
C GLY A 24 0.38 -4.79 1.56
N GLN A 25 1.62 -4.55 1.16
CA GLN A 25 2.49 -3.58 1.78
C GLN A 25 2.07 -2.23 1.23
N VAL A 26 1.43 -1.45 2.08
CA VAL A 26 1.07 -0.07 1.78
C VAL A 26 2.30 0.80 2.00
N VAL A 27 2.80 1.41 0.92
CA VAL A 27 3.90 2.37 0.98
C VAL A 27 3.30 3.78 0.95
N LEU A 28 3.18 4.39 2.13
CA LEU A 28 2.63 5.74 2.26
C LEU A 28 3.60 6.83 1.79
N ALA A 29 4.90 6.58 1.91
CA ALA A 29 5.93 7.52 1.47
C ALA A 29 7.21 6.75 1.10
N GLU A 30 7.82 7.10 -0.02
CA GLU A 30 9.10 6.55 -0.48
C GLU A 30 9.93 7.66 -1.14
N ASN A 31 11.21 7.73 -0.81
CA ASN A 31 12.14 8.73 -1.36
C ASN A 31 11.63 10.19 -1.23
N GLY A 32 10.98 10.53 -0.10
CA GLY A 32 10.41 11.85 0.14
C GLY A 32 9.17 12.19 -0.69
N LYS A 33 8.55 11.20 -1.32
CA LYS A 33 7.37 11.37 -2.18
C LYS A 33 6.23 10.46 -1.73
N SER A 34 5.01 10.89 -2.02
CA SER A 34 3.79 10.12 -1.79
C SER A 34 2.77 10.40 -2.87
N ASN A 35 2.04 9.36 -3.28
CA ASN A 35 0.84 9.50 -4.11
C ASN A 35 -0.44 9.58 -3.26
N TYR A 36 -0.32 9.48 -1.93
CA TYR A 36 -1.44 9.52 -1.00
C TYR A 36 -1.83 10.95 -0.65
N ARG A 37 -3.10 11.12 -0.30
CA ARG A 37 -3.65 12.34 0.31
C ARG A 37 -4.42 11.98 1.58
N ILE A 38 -4.44 12.89 2.54
CA ILE A 38 -5.22 12.75 3.78
C ILE A 38 -6.58 13.39 3.51
N ILE A 39 -7.66 12.64 3.71
CA ILE A 39 -9.03 13.14 3.53
C ILE A 39 -9.63 13.51 4.88
N ILE A 40 -10.25 14.68 4.96
CA ILE A 40 -11.12 15.07 6.07
C ILE A 40 -12.52 15.41 5.55
N PRO A 41 -13.56 15.35 6.41
CA PRO A 41 -14.89 15.82 6.03
C PRO A 41 -14.86 17.28 5.58
N THR A 42 -15.72 17.64 4.64
CA THR A 42 -15.91 19.03 4.21
C THR A 42 -16.25 19.98 5.37
N ASP A 43 -17.00 19.48 6.34
CA ASP A 43 -17.44 20.19 7.55
C ASP A 43 -16.65 19.74 8.80
N ALA A 44 -15.39 19.34 8.59
CA ALA A 44 -14.52 18.86 9.65
C ALA A 44 -14.42 19.83 10.84
N ILE A 45 -14.47 19.28 12.04
CA ILE A 45 -14.33 20.06 13.28
C ILE A 45 -12.86 20.40 13.54
N PRO A 46 -12.54 21.40 14.40
CA PRO A 46 -11.16 21.82 14.63
C PRO A 46 -10.22 20.69 15.08
N SER A 47 -10.72 19.69 15.83
CA SER A 47 -9.91 18.55 16.25
C SER A 47 -9.56 17.59 15.11
N GLU A 48 -10.38 17.49 14.07
CA GLU A 48 -10.09 16.67 12.89
C GLU A 48 -9.05 17.34 12.00
N HIS A 49 -9.16 18.66 11.81
CA HIS A 49 -8.08 19.45 11.19
C HIS A 49 -6.76 19.26 11.92
N TYR A 50 -6.78 19.40 13.25
CA TYR A 50 -5.59 19.20 14.07
C TYR A 50 -5.01 17.78 13.92
N ALA A 51 -5.86 16.75 13.93
CA ALA A 51 -5.43 15.37 13.73
C ALA A 51 -4.80 15.14 12.35
N ALA A 52 -5.37 15.72 11.28
CA ALA A 52 -4.82 15.64 9.94
C ALA A 52 -3.46 16.33 9.82
N GLU A 53 -3.30 17.50 10.45
CA GLU A 53 -2.02 18.22 10.51
C GLU A 53 -0.97 17.48 11.34
N GLU A 54 -1.34 16.83 12.45
CA GLU A 54 -0.46 15.93 13.22
C GLU A 54 0.00 14.75 12.37
N LEU A 55 -0.92 14.06 11.69
CA LEU A 55 -0.57 12.95 10.80
C LEU A 55 0.36 13.40 9.67
N GLN A 56 0.02 14.48 8.95
CA GLN A 56 0.86 15.03 7.87
C GLN A 56 2.28 15.33 8.36
N ARG A 57 2.40 16.04 9.50
CA ARG A 57 3.68 16.39 10.10
C ARG A 57 4.53 15.16 10.42
N TYR A 58 3.93 14.11 10.98
CA TYR A 58 4.70 12.90 11.29
C TYR A 58 5.05 12.07 10.04
N LEU A 59 4.19 12.02 9.02
CA LEU A 59 4.53 11.40 7.73
C LEU A 59 5.66 12.13 7.01
N GLU A 60 5.67 13.46 7.05
CA GLU A 60 6.77 14.27 6.53
C GLU A 60 8.07 14.01 7.31
N ARG A 61 8.01 13.94 8.66
CA ARG A 61 9.20 13.68 9.49
C ARG A 61 9.77 12.27 9.33
N ILE A 62 8.93 11.26 9.12
CA ILE A 62 9.34 9.85 9.04
C ILE A 62 9.73 9.48 7.61
N GLY A 63 8.90 9.86 6.63
CA GLY A 63 9.04 9.44 5.22
C GLY A 63 9.54 10.54 4.28
N GLY A 64 9.69 11.78 4.76
CA GLY A 64 10.11 12.92 3.95
C GLY A 64 9.03 13.47 3.00
N ALA A 65 7.82 12.89 3.01
CA ALA A 65 6.74 13.28 2.11
C ALA A 65 5.66 14.07 2.84
N LYS A 66 5.36 15.27 2.35
CA LYS A 66 4.24 16.07 2.84
C LYS A 66 2.98 15.75 2.03
N LEU A 67 2.14 14.85 2.55
CA LEU A 67 0.89 14.47 1.89
C LEU A 67 -0.11 15.63 1.94
N PRO A 68 -0.80 15.98 0.85
CA PRO A 68 -1.83 17.01 0.88
C PRO A 68 -3.01 16.58 1.76
N ILE A 69 -3.57 17.54 2.51
CA ILE A 69 -4.84 17.37 3.22
C ILE A 69 -5.91 17.97 2.32
N VAL A 70 -6.93 17.19 1.95
CA VAL A 70 -8.07 17.65 1.14
C VAL A 70 -9.39 17.22 1.78
N THR A 71 -10.49 17.80 1.32
CA THR A 71 -11.82 17.44 1.80
C THR A 71 -12.47 16.36 0.93
N ASP A 72 -13.42 15.62 1.50
CA ASP A 72 -14.29 14.65 0.81
C ASP A 72 -15.16 15.22 -0.34
N LYS A 73 -15.17 16.54 -0.55
CA LYS A 73 -15.68 17.20 -1.75
C LYS A 73 -14.92 16.82 -3.02
N GLU A 74 -13.63 16.50 -2.90
CA GLU A 74 -12.81 16.11 -4.04
C GLU A 74 -13.18 14.68 -4.50
N PRO A 75 -13.21 14.39 -5.81
CA PRO A 75 -13.51 13.05 -6.30
C PRO A 75 -12.53 12.02 -5.75
N MET A 76 -13.01 10.84 -5.34
CA MET A 76 -12.18 9.75 -4.82
C MET A 76 -11.09 9.34 -5.82
N THR A 77 -9.90 9.10 -5.30
CA THR A 77 -8.69 8.68 -6.01
C THR A 77 -8.19 7.35 -5.44
N GLU A 78 -7.17 6.77 -6.08
CA GLU A 78 -6.66 5.45 -5.71
C GLU A 78 -5.96 5.40 -4.35
N ASN A 79 -5.39 6.52 -3.86
CA ASN A 79 -4.49 6.54 -2.71
C ASN A 79 -4.94 7.60 -1.69
N GLU A 80 -5.69 7.16 -0.68
CA GLU A 80 -6.30 8.03 0.34
C GLU A 80 -6.11 7.43 1.73
N ILE A 81 -6.02 8.32 2.73
CA ILE A 81 -5.93 7.98 4.16
C ILE A 81 -6.97 8.80 4.90
#